data_AF-A0A9X1ZZS7-F1
#
_entry.id   AF-A0A9X1ZZS7-F1
#
_cell.length_a   1.000
_cell.length_b   1.000
_cell.length_c   1.000
_cell.angle_alpha   90.00
_cell.angle_beta   90.00
_cell.angle_gamma   90.00
#
_symmetry.space_group_name_H-M   'P 1'
#
loop_
_entity.id
_entity.type
_entity.pdbx_description
1 polymer ?
#
loop_
_entity_poly.entity_id
_entity_poly.type
_entity_poly.pdbx_seq_one_letter_code
_entity_poly.pdbx_strand_id
1 'polypeptide(L)'
;MRYGVEILWPVLLVQHRMLRVSLGYLDHSRRHQAITYALEAVIEEALREDFGMQGQTIIDHWLRLDPAIDIFEKLDSRGAMFCSWSKTERNQRFASLLSSFDLMFGVEGVQQTAGSVSPRELKRWEGVEWPDPNW
;
A
#
# COMPACT_ATOMS: atom_id res chain seq x y z
N MET A 1 -4.27 -3.82 25.46
CA MET A 1 -3.25 -3.01 24.79
C MET A 1 -2.90 -3.72 23.49
N ARG A 2 -3.13 -3.10 22.33
CA ARG A 2 -2.54 -3.59 21.08
C ARG A 2 -1.08 -3.11 21.12
N TYR A 3 -0.12 -4.03 21.23
CA TYR A 3 1.30 -3.72 21.08
C TYR A 3 1.55 -3.42 19.59
N GLY A 4 1.09 -2.26 19.12
CA GLY A 4 1.15 -1.86 17.72
C GLY A 4 2.10 -0.70 17.59
N VAL A 5 3.21 -0.89 16.88
CA VAL A 5 3.92 0.24 16.28
C VAL A 5 2.94 0.92 15.34
N GLU A 6 2.92 2.25 15.36
CA GLU A 6 2.16 3.04 14.40
C GLU A 6 2.76 2.83 13.01
N ILE A 7 2.18 1.87 12.27
CA ILE A 7 2.62 1.52 10.94
C ILE A 7 1.62 2.06 9.93
N LEU A 8 2.12 2.85 8.99
CA LEU A 8 1.34 3.25 7.83
C LEU A 8 1.25 2.09 6.86
N TRP A 9 0.04 1.57 6.67
CA TRP A 9 -0.23 0.47 5.74
C TRP A 9 0.43 0.63 4.36
N PRO A 10 0.36 1.80 3.67
CA PRO A 10 1.07 1.97 2.40
C PRO A 10 2.58 1.68 2.47
N VAL A 11 3.24 2.10 3.54
CA VAL A 11 4.69 1.93 3.74
C VAL A 11 5.03 0.46 3.93
N LEU A 12 4.34 -0.20 4.85
CA LEU A 12 4.57 -1.62 5.16
C LEU A 12 4.39 -2.49 3.92
N LEU A 13 3.31 -2.26 3.18
CA LEU A 13 2.96 -3.05 2.01
C LEU A 13 3.98 -2.87 0.88
N VAL A 14 4.41 -1.63 0.60
CA VAL A 14 5.47 -1.35 -0.39
C VAL A 14 6.80 -1.97 0.04
N GLN A 15 7.24 -1.76 1.28
CA GLN A 15 8.51 -2.29 1.78
C GLN A 15 8.54 -3.83 1.77
N HIS A 16 7.45 -4.46 2.20
CA HIS A 16 7.33 -5.91 2.11
C HIS A 16 7.44 -6.37 0.65
N ARG A 17 6.73 -5.71 -0.27
CA ARG A 17 6.78 -6.10 -1.68
C ARG A 17 8.19 -5.96 -2.25
N MET A 18 8.89 -4.88 -1.92
CA MET A 18 10.30 -4.71 -2.28
C MET A 18 11.14 -5.87 -1.76
N LEU A 19 11.01 -6.22 -0.47
CA LEU A 19 11.72 -7.36 0.12
C LEU A 19 11.42 -8.67 -0.65
N ARG A 20 10.14 -8.93 -0.94
CA ARG A 20 9.67 -10.12 -1.65
C ARG A 20 10.25 -10.23 -3.06
N VAL A 21 10.33 -9.13 -3.79
CA VAL A 21 10.88 -9.04 -5.14
C VAL A 21 12.40 -9.14 -5.12
N SER A 22 13.07 -8.49 -4.17
CA SER A 22 14.53 -8.54 -4.00
C SER A 22 15.05 -9.96 -3.78
N LEU A 23 14.24 -10.86 -3.17
CA LEU A 23 14.61 -12.26 -3.07
C LEU A 23 14.82 -12.93 -4.45
N GLY A 24 14.18 -12.46 -5.51
CA GLY A 24 14.42 -12.99 -6.86
C GLY A 24 15.80 -12.63 -7.45
N TYR A 25 16.48 -11.62 -6.90
CA TYR A 25 17.69 -11.04 -7.49
C TYR A 25 18.93 -11.15 -6.60
N LEU A 26 18.75 -11.18 -5.27
CA LEU A 26 19.85 -11.24 -4.32
C LEU A 26 20.12 -12.68 -3.89
N ASP A 27 21.40 -13.06 -3.79
CA ASP A 27 21.76 -14.33 -3.18
C ASP A 27 21.29 -14.34 -1.72
N HIS A 28 20.47 -15.32 -1.36
CA HIS A 28 19.84 -15.38 -0.06
C HIS A 28 19.75 -16.83 0.43
N SER A 29 19.73 -17.00 1.75
CA SER A 29 19.46 -18.32 2.32
C SER A 29 17.97 -18.70 2.23
N ARG A 30 17.65 -19.99 2.28
CA ARG A 30 16.27 -20.49 2.45
C ARG A 30 15.57 -19.89 3.68
N ARG A 31 16.35 -19.53 4.71
CA ARG A 31 15.85 -18.88 5.92
C ARG A 31 15.27 -17.50 5.62
N HIS A 32 15.89 -16.71 4.74
CA HIS A 32 15.36 -15.38 4.38
C HIS A 32 14.01 -15.51 3.66
N GLN A 33 13.88 -16.46 2.73
CA GLN A 33 12.59 -16.74 2.07
C GLN A 33 11.50 -17.13 3.08
N ALA A 34 11.83 -18.04 4.01
CA ALA A 34 10.89 -18.49 5.02
C ALA A 34 10.42 -17.34 5.93
N ILE A 35 11.33 -16.44 6.32
CA ILE A 35 10.99 -15.25 7.12
C ILE A 35 10.08 -14.31 6.33
N THR A 36 10.39 -14.03 5.07
CA THR A 36 9.55 -13.16 4.23
C THR A 36 8.15 -13.73 4.03
N TYR A 37 8.01 -15.04 3.81
CA TYR A 37 6.69 -15.68 3.68
C TYR A 37 5.90 -15.70 4.99
N ALA A 38 6.58 -15.89 6.12
CA ALA A 38 5.94 -15.78 7.42
C ALA A 38 5.43 -14.34 7.67
N LEU A 39 6.21 -13.32 7.28
CA LEU A 39 5.79 -11.93 7.35
C LEU A 39 4.61 -11.65 6.40
N GLU A 40 4.64 -12.17 5.17
CA GLU A 40 3.55 -12.06 4.21
C GLU A 40 2.23 -12.58 4.80
N ALA A 41 2.25 -13.77 5.40
CA ALA A 41 1.08 -14.39 6.02
C ALA A 41 0.51 -13.55 7.18
N VAL A 42 1.39 -12.99 8.04
CA VAL A 42 0.96 -12.10 9.15
C VAL A 42 0.31 -10.83 8.62
N ILE A 43 0.87 -10.24 7.56
CA ILE A 43 0.29 -9.05 6.93
C ILE A 43 -1.09 -9.38 6.33
N GLU A 44 -1.24 -10.50 5.63
CA GLU A 44 -2.54 -10.91 5.09
C GLU A 44 -3.61 -11.08 6.17
N GLU A 45 -3.27 -11.74 7.28
CA GLU A 45 -4.19 -11.92 8.41
C GLU A 45 -4.61 -10.58 9.00
N ALA A 46 -3.66 -9.69 9.25
CA ALA A 46 -3.91 -8.36 9.78
C ALA A 46 -4.77 -7.49 8.82
N LEU A 47 -4.54 -7.58 7.50
CA LEU A 47 -5.37 -6.89 6.51
C LEU A 47 -6.82 -7.39 6.49
N ARG A 48 -7.03 -8.71 6.63
CA ARG A 48 -8.37 -9.29 6.73
C ARG A 48 -9.08 -8.85 8.02
N GLU A 49 -8.36 -8.77 9.14
CA GLU A 49 -8.90 -8.29 10.41
C GLU A 49 -9.28 -6.80 10.34
N ASP A 50 -8.39 -5.94 9.85
CA ASP A 50 -8.57 -4.49 9.91
C ASP A 50 -9.57 -3.95 8.87
N PHE A 51 -9.69 -4.60 7.71
CA PHE A 51 -10.50 -4.11 6.58
C PHE A 51 -11.71 -4.99 6.23
N GLY A 52 -11.89 -6.12 6.93
CA GLY A 52 -13.05 -7.00 6.77
C GLY A 52 -13.28 -7.41 5.30
N MET A 53 -14.44 -7.05 4.74
CA MET A 53 -14.82 -7.39 3.36
C MET A 53 -13.86 -6.83 2.29
N GLN A 54 -13.15 -5.73 2.59
CA GLN A 54 -12.18 -5.14 1.66
C GLN A 54 -10.79 -5.78 1.76
N GLY A 55 -10.53 -6.58 2.81
CA GLY A 55 -9.20 -7.13 3.08
C GLY A 55 -8.64 -7.94 1.91
N GLN A 56 -9.47 -8.78 1.27
CA GLN A 56 -9.01 -9.57 0.13
C GLN A 56 -8.66 -8.70 -1.09
N THR A 57 -9.48 -7.70 -1.41
CA THR A 57 -9.20 -6.74 -2.50
C THR A 57 -7.88 -6.00 -2.27
N ILE A 58 -7.61 -5.59 -1.02
CA ILE A 58 -6.36 -4.92 -0.63
C ILE A 58 -5.17 -5.86 -0.81
N ILE A 59 -5.29 -7.13 -0.38
CA ILE A 59 -4.26 -8.16 -0.58
C ILE A 59 -3.98 -8.35 -2.07
N ASP A 60 -5.02 -8.47 -2.90
CA ASP A 60 -4.87 -8.67 -4.33
C ASP A 60 -4.13 -7.50 -5.00
N HIS A 61 -4.42 -6.25 -4.60
CA HIS A 61 -3.68 -5.08 -5.08
C HIS A 61 -2.23 -5.06 -4.58
N TRP A 62 -2.02 -5.38 -3.30
CA TRP A 62 -0.70 -5.41 -2.69
C TRP A 62 0.23 -6.44 -3.35
N LEU A 63 -0.24 -7.66 -3.57
CA LEU A 63 0.55 -8.73 -4.19
C LEU A 63 0.91 -8.42 -5.66
N ARG A 64 0.12 -7.56 -6.32
CA ARG A 64 0.36 -7.08 -7.69
C ARG A 64 1.25 -5.85 -7.76
N LEU A 65 1.60 -5.23 -6.63
CA LEU A 65 2.52 -4.10 -6.63
C LEU A 65 3.83 -4.51 -7.32
N ASP A 66 4.24 -3.72 -8.29
CA ASP A 66 5.55 -3.83 -8.89
C ASP A 66 6.38 -2.65 -8.38
N PRO A 67 7.43 -2.86 -7.57
CA PRO A 67 8.29 -1.79 -7.09
C PRO A 67 9.13 -1.24 -8.25
N ALA A 68 8.48 -0.39 -9.04
CA ALA A 68 9.08 0.38 -10.13
C ALA A 68 10.11 1.39 -9.59
N ILE A 69 10.88 2.00 -10.51
CA ILE A 69 11.90 3.00 -10.18
C ILE A 69 11.31 4.18 -9.38
N ASP A 70 10.05 4.54 -9.64
CA ASP A 70 9.35 5.69 -9.04
C ASP A 70 8.50 5.33 -7.80
N ILE A 71 8.71 4.15 -7.21
CA ILE A 71 7.83 3.63 -6.15
C ILE A 71 7.86 4.50 -4.88
N PHE A 72 8.99 5.15 -4.57
CA PHE A 72 9.12 5.99 -3.39
C PHE A 72 8.45 7.36 -3.58
N GLU A 73 8.57 7.95 -4.77
CA GLU A 73 7.85 9.17 -5.16
C GLU A 73 6.34 8.92 -5.17
N LYS A 74 5.91 7.76 -5.66
CA LYS A 74 4.51 7.33 -5.56
C LYS A 74 4.07 7.15 -4.12
N LEU A 75 4.91 6.54 -3.28
CA LEU A 75 4.63 6.30 -1.87
C LEU A 75 4.51 7.62 -1.10
N ASP A 76 5.26 8.65 -1.44
CA ASP A 76 5.20 9.95 -0.79
C ASP A 76 3.80 10.57 -0.85
N SER A 77 3.32 10.85 -2.07
CA SER A 77 1.99 11.44 -2.29
C SER A 77 0.84 10.57 -1.76
N ARG A 78 0.95 9.25 -1.88
CA ARG A 78 -0.08 8.29 -1.41
C ARG A 78 -0.06 8.15 0.10
N GLY A 79 1.12 8.19 0.72
CA GLY A 79 1.31 8.19 2.17
C GLY A 79 0.68 9.43 2.79
N ALA A 80 1.00 10.62 2.26
CA ALA A 80 0.40 11.88 2.71
C ALA A 80 -1.13 11.87 2.61
N MET A 81 -1.68 11.42 1.48
CA MET A 81 -3.13 11.25 1.30
C MET A 81 -3.72 10.27 2.33
N PHE A 82 -3.10 9.10 2.53
CA PHE A 82 -3.58 8.11 3.51
C PHE A 82 -3.58 8.66 4.94
N CYS A 83 -2.55 9.40 5.33
CA CYS A 83 -2.46 10.05 6.63
C CYS A 83 -3.59 11.06 6.84
N SER A 84 -3.93 11.82 5.80
CA SER A 84 -4.99 12.83 5.85
C SER A 84 -6.40 12.26 6.06
N TRP A 85 -6.60 10.96 5.80
CA TRP A 85 -7.90 10.32 5.87
C TRP A 85 -8.29 9.95 7.30
N SER A 86 -9.58 10.09 7.59
CA SER A 86 -10.20 9.48 8.76
C SER A 86 -10.15 7.94 8.69
N LYS A 87 -10.35 7.27 9.82
CA LYS A 87 -10.43 5.80 9.88
C LYS A 87 -11.45 5.22 8.89
N THR A 88 -12.61 5.88 8.74
CA THR A 88 -13.66 5.47 7.82
C THR A 88 -13.21 5.58 6.37
N GLU A 89 -12.56 6.68 6.00
CA GLU A 89 -12.03 6.88 4.65
C GLU A 89 -10.91 5.90 4.33
N ARG A 90 -10.00 5.63 5.29
CA ARG A 90 -8.98 4.58 5.14
C ARG A 90 -9.65 3.23 4.83
N ASN A 91 -10.68 2.84 5.58
CA ASN A 91 -11.38 1.57 5.35
C ASN A 91 -12.06 1.49 3.97
N GLN A 92 -12.61 2.61 3.47
CA GLN A 92 -13.36 2.65 2.22
C GLN A 92 -12.49 2.82 0.98
N ARG A 93 -11.41 3.60 1.07
CA ARG A 93 -10.64 4.09 -0.08
C ARG A 93 -9.27 3.44 -0.24
N PHE A 94 -8.78 2.70 0.77
CA PHE A 94 -7.41 2.18 0.74
C PHE A 94 -7.12 1.21 -0.41
N ALA A 95 -8.07 0.33 -0.76
CA ALA A 95 -7.92 -0.53 -1.94
C ALA A 95 -7.67 0.28 -3.23
N SER A 96 -8.42 1.37 -3.41
CA SER A 96 -8.23 2.27 -4.56
C SER A 96 -6.93 3.07 -4.48
N LEU A 97 -6.47 3.41 -3.28
CA LEU A 97 -5.15 4.02 -3.12
C LEU A 97 -4.05 3.04 -3.56
N LEU A 98 -4.13 1.77 -3.17
CA LEU A 98 -3.15 0.77 -3.57
C LEU A 98 -3.17 0.51 -5.08
N SER A 99 -4.35 0.47 -5.71
CA SER A 99 -4.43 0.32 -7.17
C SER A 99 -3.75 1.47 -7.92
N SER A 100 -3.61 2.64 -7.29
CA SER A 100 -2.95 3.78 -7.92
C SER A 100 -1.43 3.65 -8.07
N PHE A 101 -0.80 2.65 -7.43
CA PHE A 101 0.62 2.35 -7.64
C PHE A 101 0.91 1.66 -8.99
N ASP A 102 -0.12 1.09 -9.63
CA ASP A 102 0.00 0.42 -10.94
C ASP A 102 0.57 1.37 -12.00
N LEU A 103 1.42 0.85 -12.89
CA LEU A 103 2.04 1.60 -13.98
C LEU A 103 1.00 2.23 -14.93
N MET A 104 -0.16 1.58 -15.10
CA MET A 104 -1.24 2.05 -15.96
C MET A 104 -2.16 3.08 -15.29
N PHE A 105 -1.90 3.43 -14.02
CA PHE A 105 -2.72 4.40 -13.32
C PHE A 105 -2.61 5.80 -13.95
N GLY A 106 -3.77 6.41 -14.22
CA GLY A 106 -3.85 7.75 -14.81
C GLY A 106 -3.67 7.79 -16.33
N VAL A 107 -3.51 6.64 -17.00
CA VAL A 107 -3.58 6.54 -18.46
C VAL A 107 -5.01 6.78 -18.92
N GLU A 108 -5.17 7.66 -19.91
CA GLU A 108 -6.47 8.01 -20.50
C GLU A 108 -7.16 6.76 -21.09
N GLY A 109 -8.43 6.55 -20.74
CA GLY A 109 -9.22 5.39 -21.19
C GLY A 109 -9.42 4.28 -20.15
N VAL A 110 -8.69 4.30 -19.04
CA VAL A 110 -8.97 3.41 -17.89
C VAL A 110 -10.13 4.00 -17.06
N GLN A 111 -11.27 3.32 -17.03
CA GLN A 111 -12.47 3.78 -16.33
C GLN A 111 -12.24 3.84 -14.81
N GLN A 112 -12.30 5.05 -14.24
CA GLN A 112 -12.30 5.26 -12.79
C GLN A 112 -13.73 5.07 -12.28
N THR A 113 -13.92 4.24 -11.25
CA THR A 113 -15.22 4.07 -10.60
C THR A 113 -15.48 5.22 -9.63
N ALA A 114 -16.76 5.53 -9.38
CA ALA A 114 -17.14 6.54 -8.40
C ALA A 114 -16.56 6.18 -7.01
N GLY A 115 -15.79 7.10 -6.41
CA GLY A 115 -15.10 6.89 -5.14
C GLY A 115 -13.61 6.48 -5.25
N SER A 116 -13.12 6.23 -6.47
CA SER A 116 -11.70 5.96 -6.71
C SER A 116 -10.82 7.18 -6.43
N VAL A 117 -9.60 6.94 -5.95
CA VAL A 117 -8.53 7.94 -5.91
C VAL A 117 -8.19 8.36 -7.33
N SER A 118 -8.30 9.66 -7.63
CA SER A 118 -8.02 10.18 -8.98
C SER A 118 -6.58 10.69 -9.11
N PRO A 119 -5.98 10.64 -10.31
CA PRO A 119 -4.65 11.23 -10.54
C PRO A 119 -4.57 12.72 -10.19
N ARG A 120 -5.66 13.46 -10.44
CA ARG A 120 -5.75 14.89 -10.11
C ARG A 120 -5.75 15.16 -8.61
N GLU A 121 -6.32 14.24 -7.82
CA GLU A 121 -6.31 14.31 -6.36
C GLU A 121 -4.90 14.06 -5.83
N LEU A 122 -4.24 12.99 -6.31
CA LEU A 122 -2.86 12.63 -5.91
C LEU A 122 -1.84 13.72 -6.23
N LYS A 123 -1.98 14.40 -7.37
CA LYS A 123 -1.08 15.49 -7.75
C LYS A 123 -1.02 16.62 -6.71
N ARG A 124 -2.08 16.81 -5.92
CA ARG A 124 -2.11 17.82 -4.85
C ARG A 124 -1.26 17.44 -3.63
N TRP A 125 -0.88 16.17 -3.53
CA TRP A 125 -0.09 15.61 -2.43
C TRP A 125 1.37 15.40 -2.79
N GLU A 126 1.80 15.72 -4.01
CA GLU A 126 3.20 15.63 -4.43
C GLU A 126 4.06 16.62 -3.60
N GLY A 127 5.05 16.11 -2.87
CA GLY A 127 5.95 16.92 -2.05
C GLY A 127 5.31 17.54 -0.81
N VAL A 128 4.12 17.09 -0.42
CA VAL A 128 3.46 17.53 0.82
C VAL A 128 3.97 16.71 1.99
N GLU A 129 4.41 17.38 3.06
CA GLU A 129 4.80 16.72 4.31
C GLU A 129 3.63 15.90 4.87
N TRP A 130 3.90 14.69 5.34
CA TRP A 130 2.85 13.75 5.73
C TRP A 130 2.11 14.29 6.97
N PRO A 131 0.79 14.50 6.89
CA PRO A 131 0.01 14.94 8.05
C PRO A 131 0.11 13.93 9.19
N ASP A 132 0.00 14.39 10.44
CA ASP A 132 -0.16 13.49 11.57
C ASP A 132 -1.49 12.73 11.42
N PRO A 133 -1.46 11.39 11.31
CA PRO A 133 -2.65 10.56 11.15
C PRO A 133 -3.55 10.50 12.39
N ASN A 134 -3.16 11.08 13.53
CA ASN A 134 -3.88 11.16 14.81
C ASN A 134 -4.47 9.80 15.26
N TRP A 135 -3.59 8.82 15.50
CA TRP A 135 -3.95 7.43 15.81
C TRP A 135 -4.81 7.23 17.06
#